data_AF-U5CVN5-F1
#
_entry.id   AF-U5CVN5-F1
#
_cell.length_a   1.000
_cell.length_b   1.000
_cell.length_c   1.000
_cell.angle_alpha   90.00
_cell.angle_beta   90.00
_cell.angle_gamma   90.00
#
_symmetry.space_group_name_H-M   'P 1'
#
loop_
_entity.id
_entity.type
_entity.pdbx_description
1 polymer ?
#
loop_
_entity_poly.entity_id
_entity_poly.type
_entity_poly.pdbx_seq_one_letter_code
_entity_poly.pdbx_strand_id
1 'polypeptide(L)' 'MEMNFLFTEGKFNGSELTVIGRNPILNKVREMSVVGGNGVCRLARGYARLRTYSFNATNLNAIMEYHVTVIHY' A
#
# COMPACT_ATOMS: atom_id res chain seq x y z
N MET A 1 1.39 10.85 1.81
CA MET A 1 0.30 10.03 1.26
C MET A 1 -0.22 9.18 2.39
N GLU A 2 -1.53 9.12 2.54
CA GLU A 2 -2.24 8.28 3.49
C GLU A 2 -3.29 7.51 2.68
N MET A 3 -3.30 6.19 2.79
CA MET A 3 -4.16 5.32 2.00
C MET A 3 -4.59 4.10 2.83
N ASN A 4 -5.81 3.64 2.58
CA ASN A 4 -6.31 2.36 3.05
C ASN A 4 -6.47 1.40 1.87
N PHE A 5 -5.98 0.18 2.02
CA PHE A 5 -6.20 -0.92 1.10
C PHE A 5 -7.29 -1.83 1.66
N LEU A 6 -8.48 -1.80 1.04
CA LEU A 6 -9.57 -2.72 1.34
C LEU A 6 -9.46 -3.95 0.44
N PHE A 7 -9.36 -5.13 1.04
CA PHE A 7 -9.43 -6.39 0.31
C PHE A 7 -10.89 -6.81 0.13
N THR A 8 -11.31 -7.03 -1.12
CA THR A 8 -12.71 -7.38 -1.45
C THR A 8 -12.91 -8.86 -1.75
N GLU A 9 -11.84 -9.65 -1.84
CA GLU A 9 -11.87 -11.07 -2.21
C GLU A 9 -10.76 -11.87 -1.50
N GLY A 10 -10.87 -13.20 -1.54
CA GLY A 10 -9.87 -14.12 -0.99
C GLY A 10 -9.84 -14.18 0.54
N LYS A 11 -8.71 -14.64 1.09
CA LYS A 11 -8.56 -14.93 2.54
C LYS A 11 -8.64 -13.71 3.46
N PHE A 12 -8.41 -12.51 2.90
CA PHE A 12 -8.42 -11.25 3.65
C PHE A 12 -9.67 -10.41 3.37
N ASN A 13 -10.68 -10.97 2.69
CA ASN A 13 -11.90 -10.23 2.32
C ASN A 13 -12.53 -9.50 3.52
N GLY A 14 -12.83 -8.22 3.34
CA GLY A 14 -13.38 -7.31 4.35
C GLY A 14 -12.35 -6.77 5.34
N SER A 15 -11.08 -7.16 5.23
CA SER A 15 -9.99 -6.58 6.02
C SER A 15 -9.32 -5.43 5.27
N GLU A 16 -8.67 -4.55 6.03
CA GLU A 16 -7.99 -3.37 5.53
C GLU A 16 -6.56 -3.25 6.07
N LEU A 17 -5.70 -2.59 5.30
CA LEU A 17 -4.38 -2.13 5.73
C LEU A 17 -4.24 -0.63 5.52
N THR A 18 -3.76 0.08 6.53
CA THR A 18 -3.48 1.51 6.46
C THR A 18 -2.00 1.74 6.23
N VAL A 19 -1.67 2.51 5.18
CA VAL A 19 -0.30 2.84 4.79
C VAL A 19 -0.12 4.36 4.78
N ILE A 20 0.91 4.82 5.48
CA ILE A 20 1.25 6.24 5.57
C ILE A 20 2.73 6.43 5.26
N GLY A 21 3.04 7.43 4.43
CA GLY A 21 4.43 7.80 4.18
C GLY A 21 4.61 8.85 3.10
N ARG A 22 5.87 9.22 2.85
CA ARG A 22 6.24 10.10 1.74
C ARG A 22 6.15 9.33 0.43
N ASN A 23 5.52 9.93 -0.57
CA ASN A 23 5.32 9.32 -1.89
C ASN A 23 5.90 10.19 -3.02
N PRO A 24 7.24 10.29 -3.17
CA PRO A 24 7.85 10.99 -4.29
C PRO A 24 7.70 10.16 -5.59
N ILE A 25 6.62 10.37 -6.34
CA ILE A 25 6.19 9.51 -7.47
C ILE A 25 7.27 9.33 -8.56
N LEU A 26 8.17 10.31 -8.71
CA LEU A 26 9.30 10.28 -9.65
C LEU A 26 10.43 9.30 -9.24
N ASN A 27 10.49 8.89 -7.98
CA ASN A 27 11.46 7.89 -7.53
C ASN A 27 11.06 6.49 -8.03
N LYS A 28 12.02 5.66 -8.43
CA LYS A 28 11.70 4.32 -8.95
C LYS A 28 11.16 3.38 -7.87
N VAL A 29 11.71 3.45 -6.65
CA VAL A 29 11.32 2.63 -5.51
C VAL A 29 11.11 3.54 -4.30
N ARG A 30 10.05 3.28 -3.54
CA ARG A 30 9.70 4.01 -2.32
C ARG A 30 9.23 3.06 -1.25
N GLU A 31 9.37 3.47 0.00
CA GLU A 31 8.85 2.74 1.14
C GLU A 31 7.87 3.62 1.91
N MET A 32 6.77 3.02 2.35
CA MET A 32 5.80 3.62 3.26
C MET A 32 5.46 2.64 4.37
N SER A 33 5.15 3.16 5.56
CA SER A 33 4.90 2.33 6.73
C SER A 33 3.47 1.80 6.71
N VAL A 34 3.30 0.50 7.02
CA VAL A 34 2.00 -0.06 7.39
C VAL A 34 1.80 0.26 8.86
N VAL A 35 0.86 1.17 9.13
CA VAL A 35 0.63 1.70 10.49
C VAL A 35 -0.50 0.97 11.23
N GLY A 36 -1.29 0.16 10.52
CA GLY A 36 -2.37 -0.61 11.10
C GLY A 36 -3.18 -1.38 10.08
N GLY A 37 -4.22 -2.03 10.59
CA GLY A 37 -5.21 -2.77 9.82
C GLY A 37 -6.36 -3.25 10.69
N ASN A 38 -7.43 -3.74 10.06
CA ASN A 38 -8.60 -4.29 10.73
C ASN A 38 -8.89 -5.73 10.24
N GLY A 39 -9.93 -6.36 10.79
CA GLY A 39 -10.29 -7.74 10.43
C GLY A 39 -9.16 -8.73 10.73
N VAL A 40 -8.78 -9.51 9.73
CA VAL A 40 -7.65 -10.46 9.78
C VAL A 40 -6.32 -9.72 9.95
N CYS A 41 -6.21 -8.49 9.46
CA CYS A 41 -5.01 -7.66 9.58
C CYS A 41 -4.98 -6.85 10.89
N ARG A 42 -5.71 -7.26 11.93
CA ARG A 42 -5.73 -6.53 13.20
C ARG A 42 -4.34 -6.48 13.83
N LEU A 43 -3.96 -5.31 14.35
CA LEU A 43 -2.63 -5.01 14.88
C LEU A 43 -1.50 -5.12 13.84
N ALA A 44 -1.82 -5.08 12.55
CA ALA A 44 -0.83 -5.13 11.47
C ALA A 44 0.27 -4.07 11.62
N ARG A 45 1.52 -4.49 11.43
CA ARG A 45 2.70 -3.63 11.35
C ARG A 45 3.61 -4.12 10.23
N GLY A 46 4.31 -3.21 9.58
CA GLY A 46 5.25 -3.57 8.52
C GLY A 46 5.52 -2.41 7.57
N TYR A 47 5.80 -2.75 6.32
CA TYR A 47 6.15 -1.77 5.30
C TYR A 47 5.58 -2.16 3.93
N ALA A 48 5.34 -1.15 3.12
CA ALA A 48 4.93 -1.27 1.73
C ALA A 48 6.04 -0.68 0.85
N ARG A 49 6.59 -1.50 -0.05
CA ARG A 49 7.51 -1.06 -1.09
C ARG A 49 6.75 -0.83 -2.38
N LEU A 50 6.83 0.40 -2.88
CA LEU A 50 6.15 0.83 -4.08
C LEU A 50 7.14 0.99 -5.23
N ARG A 51 6.73 0.56 -6.42
CA ARG A 51 7.46 0.79 -7.66
C ARG A 51 6.54 1.40 -8.70
N THR A 52 6.93 2.52 -9.30
CA THR A 52 6.20 3.08 -10.44
C THR A 52 6.52 2.24 -11.67
N TYR A 53 5.51 1.61 -12.27
CA TYR A 53 5.63 0.84 -13.51
C TYR A 53 5.49 1.76 -14.72
N SER A 54 4.48 2.63 -14.72
CA SER A 54 4.27 3.66 -15.73
C SER A 54 3.66 4.90 -15.12
N PHE A 55 3.97 6.06 -15.70
CA PHE A 55 3.36 7.34 -15.35
C PHE A 55 3.18 8.17 -16.62
N ASN A 56 1.94 8.56 -16.90
CA ASN A 56 1.61 9.46 -17.99
C ASN A 56 1.42 10.87 -17.41
N ALA A 57 2.36 11.76 -17.70
CA ALA A 57 2.34 13.13 -17.18
C ALA A 57 1.23 14.01 -17.81
N THR A 58 0.68 13.63 -18.96
CA THR A 58 -0.35 14.40 -19.66
C THR A 58 -1.71 14.27 -19.00
N ASN A 59 -2.07 13.07 -18.53
CA ASN A 59 -3.34 12.80 -17.83
C ASN A 59 -3.16 12.42 -16.35
N LEU A 60 -1.92 12.42 -15.86
CA LEU A 60 -1.53 12.09 -14.48
C LEU A 60 -1.84 10.64 -14.05
N ASN A 61 -2.11 9.74 -14.99
CA ASN A 61 -2.34 8.33 -14.68
C ASN A 61 -1.03 7.61 -14.35
N ALA A 62 -1.04 6.82 -13.29
CA ALA A 62 0.08 6.01 -12.86
C ALA A 62 -0.34 4.55 -12.66
N ILE A 63 0.53 3.63 -13.04
CA ILE A 63 0.45 2.22 -12.65
C ILE A 63 1.59 1.98 -11.66
N MET A 64 1.24 1.55 -10.46
CA MET A 64 2.18 1.34 -9.36
C MET A 64 2.04 -0.08 -8.83
N GLU A 65 3.17 -0.76 -8.70
CA GLU A 65 3.26 -2.06 -8.06
C GLU A 65 3.48 -1.87 -6.55
N TYR A 66 2.69 -2.57 -5.75
CA TYR A 66 2.79 -2.57 -4.29
C TYR A 66 3.24 -3.94 -3.81
N HIS A 67 4.40 -3.98 -3.16
CA HIS A 67 4.87 -5.16 -2.44
C HIS A 67 4.78 -4.88 -0.94
N VAL A 68 3.80 -5.47 -0.27
CA VAL A 68 3.50 -5.20 1.14
C VAL A 68 3.90 -6.39 1.99
N THR A 69 4.69 -6.14 3.03
CA THR A 69 5.09 -7.15 4.01
C THR A 69 4.53 -6.74 5.37
N VAL A 70 3.70 -7.62 5.93
CA VAL A 70 2.92 -7.36 7.15
C VAL A 70 3.10 -8.49 8.14
N ILE A 71 3.28 -8.12 9.41
CA ILE A 71 3.14 -9.01 10.55
C ILE A 71 1.78 -8.68 11.19
N HIS A 72 0.93 -9.69 11.32
CA HIS A 72 -0.37 -9.60 12.00
C HIS A 72 -0.64 -10.92 12.77
N TYR A 73 -1.70 -10.94 13.59
CA TYR A 73 -2.09 -12.08 14.40
C TYR A 73 -3.27 -12.85 13.80
#